data_AF-A0A2H6MYX3-F1
#
_entry.id   AF-A0A2H6MYX3-F1
#
_cell.length_a   1.000
_cell.length_b   1.000
_cell.length_c   1.000
_cell.angle_alpha   90.00
_cell.angle_beta   90.00
_cell.angle_gamma   90.00
#
_symmetry.space_group_name_H-M   'P 1'
#
loop_
_entity.id
_entity.type
_entity.pdbx_description
1 polymer ?
#
loop_
_entity_poly.entity_id
_entity_poly.type
_entity_poly.pdbx_seq_one_letter_code
_entity_poly.pdbx_strand_id
1 'polypeptide(L)'
;ITELPQACAGRGNMKAQQSAVRLTEIGPRMTLQLIKVEEGLGQGNVLYHSFIHKTKEEIQEALARKEEKLQLKAQRRQKQEADVANKKALKQAHRKKSLAGMKRKTDQAVGGDSDAEDPGMQEQQNVDEPSDDDVEYYRQEVGEEPDEDLFPQSTKRRRRLSQSTTPK
;
A
#
# COMPACT_ATOMS: atom_id res chain seq x y z
N ILE A 1 -4.62 62.17 10.60
CA ILE A 1 -3.29 62.26 11.24
C ILE A 1 -3.23 61.13 12.25
N THR A 2 -2.23 60.25 12.17
CA THR A 2 -2.11 59.07 13.03
C THR A 2 -0.84 59.17 13.87
N GLU A 3 -0.94 58.85 15.15
CA GLU A 3 0.22 58.79 16.06
C GLU A 3 0.92 57.44 15.93
N LEU A 4 2.24 57.47 15.89
CA LEU A 4 3.05 56.27 15.78
C LEU A 4 3.12 55.54 17.15
N PRO A 5 2.63 54.28 17.26
CA PRO A 5 2.65 53.54 18.53
C PRO A 5 4.07 53.13 18.96
N GLN A 6 5.00 53.07 18.01
CA GLN A 6 6.41 52.71 18.22
C GLN A 6 7.31 53.54 17.29
N ALA A 7 8.60 53.62 17.63
CA ALA A 7 9.59 54.23 16.75
C ALA A 7 9.80 53.33 15.54
N CYS A 8 9.61 53.86 14.34
CA CYS A 8 9.81 53.14 13.08
C CYS A 8 11.11 53.63 12.42
N ALA A 9 11.73 52.80 11.58
CA ALA A 9 12.94 53.21 10.86
C ALA A 9 12.65 54.42 9.95
N GLY A 10 13.53 55.43 9.96
CA GLY A 10 13.41 56.67 9.18
C GLY A 10 13.42 57.95 10.02
N ARG A 11 13.82 59.07 9.41
CA ARG A 11 13.89 60.37 10.08
C ARG A 11 12.48 60.90 10.38
N GLY A 12 12.21 61.28 11.62
CA GLY A 12 10.90 61.83 12.04
C GLY A 12 9.83 60.78 12.40
N ASN A 13 10.20 59.50 12.48
CA ASN A 13 9.31 58.42 12.91
C ASN A 13 9.48 58.10 14.40
N MET A 14 9.35 59.12 15.27
CA MET A 14 9.43 58.92 16.72
C MET A 14 8.11 58.41 17.31
N LYS A 15 8.19 57.70 18.44
CA LYS A 15 7.03 57.26 19.20
C LYS A 15 6.17 58.46 19.60
N ALA A 16 4.84 58.33 19.47
CA ALA A 16 3.85 59.38 19.73
C ALA A 16 3.97 60.63 18.84
N GLN A 17 4.80 60.60 17.79
CA GLN A 17 4.85 61.68 16.81
C GLN A 17 3.71 61.52 15.79
N GLN A 18 3.05 62.63 15.46
CA GLN A 18 2.00 62.69 14.47
C GLN A 18 2.58 62.66 13.06
N SER A 19 2.19 61.67 12.27
CA SER A 19 2.65 61.49 10.89
C SER A 19 1.48 61.35 9.91
N ALA A 20 1.69 61.80 8.68
CA ALA A 20 0.74 61.61 7.57
C ALA A 20 1.17 60.39 6.74
N VAL A 21 0.31 59.37 6.69
CA VAL A 21 0.58 58.11 5.97
C VAL A 21 -0.11 58.15 4.61
N ARG A 22 0.66 57.91 3.53
CA ARG A 22 0.12 57.71 2.16
C ARG A 22 0.16 56.23 1.84
N LEU A 23 -0.98 55.67 1.47
CA LEU A 23 -1.10 54.27 1.06
C LEU A 23 -1.20 54.20 -0.46
N THR A 24 -0.58 53.18 -1.05
CA THR A 24 -0.69 52.83 -2.46
C THR A 24 -1.09 51.36 -2.56
N GLU A 25 -2.04 51.03 -3.41
CA GLU A 25 -2.43 49.64 -3.61
C GLU A 25 -1.39 48.89 -4.44
N ILE A 26 -0.98 47.72 -3.96
CA ILE A 26 -0.03 46.82 -4.63
C ILE A 26 -0.75 45.63 -5.28
N GLY A 27 -1.99 45.34 -4.87
CA GLY A 27 -2.66 44.07 -5.21
C GLY A 27 -4.15 44.18 -5.52
N PRO A 28 -4.74 43.04 -5.94
CA PRO A 28 -6.15 42.98 -6.30
C PRO A 28 -7.05 43.21 -5.08
N ARG A 29 -8.20 43.84 -5.32
CA ARG A 29 -9.27 43.98 -4.33
C ARG A 29 -10.16 42.74 -4.36
N MET A 30 -10.46 42.21 -3.19
CA MET A 30 -11.38 41.09 -3.04
C MET A 30 -12.51 41.45 -2.08
N THR A 31 -13.71 40.99 -2.41
CA THR A 31 -14.87 41.01 -1.52
C THR A 31 -15.27 39.56 -1.31
N LEU A 32 -15.19 39.09 -0.06
CA LEU A 32 -15.48 37.71 0.29
C LEU A 32 -16.84 37.61 0.97
N GLN A 33 -17.54 36.50 0.75
CA GLN A 33 -18.80 36.17 1.41
C GLN A 33 -18.68 34.82 2.12
N LEU A 34 -19.14 34.74 3.37
CA LEU A 34 -19.15 33.50 4.13
C LEU A 34 -20.24 32.56 3.59
N ILE A 35 -19.83 31.41 3.06
CA ILE A 35 -20.75 30.39 2.53
C ILE A 35 -20.93 29.25 3.52
N LYS A 36 -19.83 28.74 4.09
CA LYS A 36 -19.83 27.52 4.90
C LYS A 36 -18.73 27.57 5.96
N VAL A 37 -19.03 27.07 7.15
CA VAL A 37 -18.05 26.83 8.22
C VAL A 37 -18.00 25.32 8.46
N GLU A 38 -16.83 24.74 8.36
CA GLU A 38 -16.58 23.32 8.62
C GLU A 38 -15.59 23.16 9.76
N GLU A 39 -15.72 22.06 10.48
CA GLU A 39 -14.73 21.64 11.45
C GLU A 39 -13.45 21.15 10.73
N GLY A 40 -12.29 21.63 11.17
CA GLY A 40 -11.01 21.19 10.61
C GLY A 40 -10.82 21.55 9.12
N LEU A 41 -10.03 20.74 8.42
CA LEU A 41 -9.67 20.96 7.02
C LEU A 41 -10.42 19.99 6.12
N GLY A 42 -11.53 20.44 5.55
CA GLY A 42 -12.25 19.79 4.44
C GLY A 42 -12.82 18.39 4.72
N GLN A 43 -12.83 17.92 5.97
CA GLN A 43 -13.31 16.57 6.33
C GLN A 43 -14.19 16.53 7.58
N GLY A 44 -14.31 17.64 8.29
CA GLY A 44 -15.14 17.72 9.49
C GLY A 44 -16.60 18.05 9.18
N ASN A 45 -17.35 18.24 10.26
CA ASN A 45 -18.78 18.47 10.18
C ASN A 45 -19.07 19.93 9.80
N VAL A 46 -20.17 20.15 9.09
CA VAL A 46 -20.61 21.50 8.71
C VAL A 46 -21.32 22.14 9.90
N LEU A 47 -20.78 23.27 10.39
CA LEU A 47 -21.33 24.02 11.53
C LEU A 47 -22.32 25.10 11.06
N TYR A 48 -22.04 25.70 9.91
CA TYR A 48 -22.87 26.75 9.31
C TYR A 48 -22.84 26.65 7.80
N HIS A 49 -23.97 26.94 7.16
CA HIS A 49 -24.07 27.11 5.71
C HIS A 49 -25.11 28.18 5.39
N SER A 50 -24.81 29.10 4.46
CA SER A 50 -25.66 30.26 4.15
C SER A 50 -26.93 29.89 3.39
N PHE A 51 -26.85 28.94 2.45
CA PHE A 51 -27.96 28.55 1.58
C PHE A 51 -28.67 27.25 1.98
N ILE A 52 -27.98 26.35 2.67
CA ILE A 52 -28.48 25.00 2.96
C ILE A 52 -28.64 24.88 4.47
N HIS A 53 -29.88 24.87 4.93
CA HIS A 53 -30.20 24.66 6.33
C HIS A 53 -30.69 23.23 6.51
N LYS A 54 -29.97 22.47 7.34
CA LYS A 54 -30.41 21.14 7.76
C LYS A 54 -31.04 21.23 9.13
N THR A 55 -32.07 20.43 9.36
CA THR A 55 -32.65 20.29 10.71
C THR A 55 -31.67 19.55 11.62
N LYS A 56 -31.85 19.67 12.94
CA LYS A 56 -31.01 18.96 13.91
C LYS A 56 -31.08 17.44 13.72
N GLU A 57 -32.26 16.93 13.38
CA GLU A 57 -32.52 15.52 13.11
C GLU A 57 -31.76 15.04 11.86
N GLU A 58 -31.83 15.79 10.74
CA GLU A 58 -31.08 15.47 9.52
C GLU A 58 -29.56 15.50 9.73
N ILE A 59 -29.07 16.41 10.59
CA ILE A 59 -27.65 16.46 10.96
C ILE A 59 -27.27 15.20 11.73
N GLN A 60 -28.07 14.79 12.71
CA GLN A 60 -27.83 13.57 13.50
C GLN A 60 -27.88 12.32 12.63
N GLU A 61 -28.86 12.19 11.73
CA GLU A 61 -28.94 11.07 10.79
C GLU A 61 -27.73 11.01 9.86
N ALA A 62 -27.26 12.17 9.37
CA ALA A 62 -26.08 12.23 8.53
C ALA A 62 -24.81 11.79 9.28
N LEU A 63 -24.69 12.15 10.57
CA LEU A 63 -23.59 11.71 11.44
C LEU A 63 -23.67 10.20 11.71
N ALA A 64 -24.85 9.69 12.08
CA ALA A 64 -25.07 8.27 12.32
C ALA A 64 -24.74 7.44 11.07
N ARG A 65 -25.22 7.86 9.89
CA ARG A 65 -24.90 7.20 8.61
C ARG A 65 -23.39 7.19 8.31
N LYS A 66 -22.68 8.26 8.65
CA LYS A 66 -21.21 8.34 8.49
C LYS A 66 -20.52 7.36 9.43
N GLU A 67 -20.98 7.28 10.67
CA GLU A 67 -20.46 6.36 11.68
C GLU A 67 -20.71 4.90 11.30
N GLU A 68 -21.94 4.53 10.93
CA GLU A 68 -22.29 3.18 10.46
C GLU A 68 -21.41 2.75 9.29
N LYS A 69 -21.19 3.65 8.32
CA LYS A 69 -20.31 3.39 7.17
C LYS A 69 -18.86 3.15 7.62
N LEU A 70 -18.39 3.90 8.62
CA LEU A 70 -17.04 3.75 9.17
C LEU A 70 -16.89 2.42 9.93
N GLN A 71 -17.87 2.07 10.76
CA GLN A 71 -17.91 0.79 11.48
C GLN A 71 -17.95 -0.40 10.50
N LEU A 72 -18.81 -0.35 9.49
CA LEU A 72 -18.90 -1.40 8.47
C LEU A 72 -17.57 -1.56 7.71
N LYS A 73 -16.90 -0.45 7.38
CA LYS A 73 -15.58 -0.48 6.75
C LYS A 73 -14.52 -1.09 7.68
N ALA A 74 -14.55 -0.78 8.97
CA ALA A 74 -13.65 -1.36 9.96
C ALA A 74 -13.88 -2.87 10.12
N GLN A 75 -15.13 -3.32 10.22
CA GLN A 75 -15.48 -4.75 10.30
C GLN A 75 -15.01 -5.52 9.06
N ARG A 76 -15.22 -4.96 7.86
CA ARG A 76 -14.73 -5.56 6.61
C ARG A 76 -13.20 -5.70 6.61
N ARG A 77 -12.49 -4.66 7.06
CA ARG A 77 -11.03 -4.68 7.18
C ARG A 77 -10.55 -5.74 8.18
N GLN A 78 -11.15 -5.80 9.37
CA GLN A 78 -10.80 -6.80 10.38
C GLN A 78 -11.01 -8.23 9.89
N LYS A 79 -12.14 -8.49 9.22
CA LYS A 79 -12.40 -9.81 8.62
C LYS A 79 -11.35 -10.17 7.57
N GLN A 80 -11.04 -9.23 6.68
CA GLN A 80 -10.02 -9.43 5.64
C GLN A 80 -8.64 -9.71 6.26
N GLU A 81 -8.25 -8.95 7.28
CA GLU A 81 -6.99 -9.15 8.00
C GLU A 81 -6.94 -10.52 8.69
N ALA A 82 -8.04 -10.96 9.32
CA ALA A 82 -8.14 -12.28 9.95
C ALA A 82 -8.06 -13.42 8.92
N ASP A 83 -8.75 -13.29 7.78
CA ASP A 83 -8.73 -14.30 6.71
C ASP A 83 -7.33 -14.43 6.09
N VAL A 84 -6.64 -13.30 5.86
CA VAL A 84 -5.25 -13.28 5.38
C VAL A 84 -4.31 -13.91 6.41
N ALA A 85 -4.45 -13.57 7.69
CA ALA A 85 -3.64 -14.13 8.77
C ALA A 85 -3.84 -15.65 8.89
N ASN A 86 -5.08 -16.13 8.84
CA ASN A 86 -5.41 -17.56 8.87
C ASN A 86 -4.82 -18.31 7.66
N LYS A 87 -4.95 -17.74 6.46
CA LYS A 87 -4.36 -18.31 5.24
C LYS A 87 -2.83 -18.39 5.35
N LYS A 88 -2.18 -17.34 5.86
CA LYS A 88 -0.72 -17.30 6.07
C LYS A 88 -0.29 -18.34 7.11
N ALA A 89 -1.01 -18.46 8.23
CA ALA A 89 -0.71 -19.43 9.28
C ALA A 89 -0.84 -20.89 8.80
N LEU A 90 -1.94 -21.21 8.10
CA LEU A 90 -2.13 -22.53 7.50
C LEU A 90 -1.03 -22.86 6.49
N LYS A 91 -0.67 -21.90 5.63
CA LYS A 91 0.41 -22.07 4.66
C LYS A 91 1.77 -22.31 5.34
N GLN A 92 2.08 -21.55 6.39
CA GLN A 92 3.31 -21.76 7.17
C GLN A 92 3.33 -23.12 7.87
N ALA A 93 2.21 -23.55 8.45
CA ALA A 93 2.09 -24.88 9.06
C ALA A 93 2.30 -26.00 8.02
N HIS A 94 1.73 -25.85 6.83
CA HIS A 94 1.94 -26.79 5.71
C HIS A 94 3.40 -26.80 5.25
N ARG A 95 4.04 -25.63 5.07
CA ARG A 95 5.48 -25.49 4.74
C ARG A 95 6.35 -26.22 5.76
N LYS A 96 6.11 -26.01 7.06
CA LYS A 96 6.85 -26.68 8.15
C LYS A 96 6.66 -28.20 8.13
N LYS A 97 5.43 -28.69 7.96
CA LYS A 97 5.14 -30.14 7.85
C LYS A 97 5.84 -30.78 6.64
N SER A 98 5.80 -30.12 5.49
CA SER A 98 6.47 -30.59 4.25
C SER A 98 7.98 -30.68 4.42
N LEU A 99 8.62 -29.62 4.96
CA LEU A 99 10.06 -29.59 5.22
C LEU A 99 10.49 -30.68 6.21
N ALA A 100 9.70 -30.94 7.26
CA ALA A 100 9.98 -32.03 8.20
C ALA A 100 9.89 -33.41 7.53
N GLY A 101 8.93 -33.61 6.62
CA GLY A 101 8.82 -34.84 5.83
C GLY A 101 10.01 -35.05 4.89
N MET A 102 10.49 -33.98 4.24
CA MET A 102 11.68 -34.04 3.37
C MET A 102 12.94 -34.37 4.18
N LYS A 103 13.16 -33.72 5.33
CA LYS A 103 14.31 -34.01 6.20
C LYS A 103 14.37 -35.48 6.64
N ARG A 104 13.24 -36.04 7.08
CA ARG A 104 13.16 -37.47 7.45
C ARG A 104 13.50 -38.42 6.31
N LYS A 105 13.10 -38.07 5.07
CA LYS A 105 13.44 -38.86 3.88
C LYS A 105 14.93 -38.77 3.54
N THR A 106 15.53 -37.59 3.69
CA THR A 106 16.97 -37.40 3.52
C THR A 106 17.76 -38.17 4.58
N ASP A 107 17.37 -38.10 5.85
CA ASP A 107 18.05 -38.84 6.94
C ASP A 107 17.96 -40.37 6.75
N GLN A 108 16.84 -40.89 6.21
CA GLN A 108 16.71 -42.32 5.87
C GLN A 108 17.51 -42.72 4.63
N ALA A 109 17.77 -41.81 3.70
CA ALA A 109 18.60 -42.07 2.52
C ALA A 109 20.11 -42.01 2.79
N VAL A 110 20.54 -41.39 3.89
CA VAL A 110 21.97 -41.30 4.29
C VAL A 110 22.43 -42.50 5.13
N GLY A 111 21.50 -43.35 5.60
CA GLY A 111 21.81 -44.59 6.36
C GLY A 111 21.72 -45.89 5.55
N GLY A 112 21.41 -45.82 4.27
CA GLY A 112 21.36 -46.98 3.37
C GLY A 112 22.48 -46.91 2.34
N ASP A 113 23.56 -47.64 2.60
CA ASP A 113 24.55 -48.03 1.59
C ASP A 113 23.82 -48.69 0.42
N SER A 114 23.76 -48.00 -0.72
CA SER A 114 23.25 -48.56 -1.97
C SER A 114 24.25 -48.22 -3.06
N ASP A 115 25.31 -49.02 -3.06
CA ASP A 115 26.16 -49.33 -4.20
C ASP A 115 25.29 -49.71 -5.42
N ALA A 116 25.04 -48.74 -6.29
CA ALA A 116 24.46 -48.96 -7.60
C ALA A 116 25.17 -48.02 -8.58
N GLU A 117 26.19 -48.57 -9.26
CA GLU A 117 26.87 -47.91 -10.37
C GLU A 117 25.87 -47.54 -11.47
N ASP A 118 25.83 -46.26 -11.85
CA ASP A 118 25.13 -45.77 -13.04
C ASP A 118 26.15 -45.53 -14.16
N PRO A 119 26.26 -46.42 -15.16
CA PRO A 119 27.18 -46.26 -16.27
C PRO A 119 26.48 -45.46 -17.38
N GLY A 120 26.70 -44.14 -17.45
CA GLY A 120 26.02 -43.38 -18.50
C GLY A 120 26.30 -41.89 -18.58
N MET A 121 27.53 -41.45 -18.31
CA MET A 121 27.93 -40.07 -18.56
C MET A 121 28.18 -39.88 -20.06
N GLN A 122 27.20 -39.39 -20.80
CA GLN A 122 27.45 -38.78 -22.12
C GLN A 122 26.84 -37.38 -22.17
N GLU A 123 27.76 -36.42 -22.19
CA GLU A 123 27.56 -35.01 -22.47
C GLU A 123 26.85 -34.82 -23.81
N GLN A 124 25.74 -34.09 -23.82
CA GLN A 124 25.32 -33.38 -25.03
C GLN A 124 24.45 -32.16 -24.71
N GLN A 125 25.15 -31.03 -24.69
CA GLN A 125 24.81 -29.72 -25.26
C GLN A 125 23.45 -29.10 -24.93
N ASN A 126 23.56 -28.03 -24.12
CA ASN A 126 22.63 -26.90 -24.04
C ASN A 126 22.20 -26.40 -25.43
N VAL A 127 20.89 -26.21 -25.61
CA VAL A 127 20.36 -25.23 -26.57
C VAL A 127 19.28 -24.43 -25.85
N ASP A 128 19.48 -23.12 -25.88
CA ASP A 128 18.78 -22.05 -25.17
C ASP A 128 17.26 -22.02 -25.39
N GLU A 129 16.52 -21.80 -24.30
CA GLU A 129 15.20 -21.16 -24.32
C GLU A 129 15.22 -20.04 -23.27
N PRO A 130 14.80 -18.80 -23.60
CA PRO A 130 14.77 -17.72 -22.63
C PRO A 130 13.69 -18.01 -21.60
N SER A 131 14.11 -18.46 -20.42
CA SER A 131 13.27 -18.43 -19.24
C SER A 131 13.13 -16.96 -18.86
N ASP A 132 12.02 -16.32 -19.25
CA ASP A 132 11.63 -14.99 -18.73
C ASP A 132 11.60 -15.10 -17.19
N ASP A 133 12.65 -14.58 -16.55
CA ASP A 133 12.75 -14.52 -15.09
C ASP A 133 11.94 -13.31 -14.63
N ASP A 134 10.60 -13.48 -14.60
CA ASP A 134 9.62 -12.45 -14.24
C ASP A 134 9.95 -11.73 -12.90
N VAL A 135 10.75 -12.37 -12.04
CA VAL A 135 11.29 -11.83 -10.79
C VAL A 135 12.23 -10.64 -11.05
N GLU A 136 13.13 -10.74 -12.03
CA GLU A 136 14.09 -9.68 -12.32
C GLU A 136 13.43 -8.46 -12.95
N TYR A 137 12.44 -8.68 -13.81
CA TYR A 137 11.64 -7.60 -14.38
C TYR A 137 10.90 -6.82 -13.28
N TYR A 138 10.30 -7.52 -12.31
CA TYR A 138 9.63 -6.88 -11.16
C TYR A 138 10.61 -6.04 -10.32
N ARG A 139 11.83 -6.55 -10.07
CA ARG A 139 12.86 -5.81 -9.34
C ARG A 139 13.26 -4.52 -10.05
N GLN A 140 13.39 -4.56 -11.38
CA GLN A 140 13.76 -3.38 -12.18
C GLN A 140 12.66 -2.32 -12.20
N GLU A 141 11.40 -2.71 -12.32
CA GLU A 141 10.28 -1.77 -12.46
C GLU A 141 9.75 -1.26 -11.10
N VAL A 142 9.69 -2.12 -10.09
CA VAL A 142 9.08 -1.83 -8.78
C VAL A 142 10.12 -1.47 -7.70
N GLY A 143 11.38 -1.90 -7.86
CA GLY A 143 12.46 -1.60 -6.92
C GLY A 143 12.39 -2.33 -5.59
N GLU A 144 11.40 -3.21 -5.40
CA GLU A 144 11.23 -4.06 -4.23
C GLU A 144 11.39 -5.53 -4.60
N GLU A 145 11.86 -6.37 -3.66
CA GLU A 145 11.88 -7.81 -3.88
C GLU A 145 10.44 -8.34 -3.96
N PRO A 146 10.08 -9.04 -5.04
CA PRO A 146 8.75 -9.59 -5.13
C PRO A 146 8.56 -10.67 -4.07
N ASP A 147 7.37 -10.69 -3.48
CA ASP A 147 6.96 -11.73 -2.55
C ASP A 147 7.24 -13.12 -3.16
N GLU A 148 7.82 -14.04 -2.37
CA GLU A 148 8.14 -15.43 -2.78
C GLU A 148 6.93 -16.18 -3.40
N ASP A 149 5.72 -15.66 -3.20
CA ASP A 149 4.46 -16.22 -3.68
C ASP A 149 3.94 -15.61 -4.99
N LEU A 150 4.48 -14.47 -5.39
CA LEU A 150 4.13 -13.79 -6.64
C LEU A 150 4.77 -14.48 -7.84
N PHE A 151 5.98 -15.02 -7.65
CA PHE A 151 6.72 -15.80 -8.63
C PHE A 151 7.05 -17.18 -8.06
N PRO A 152 6.07 -18.11 -8.02
CA PRO A 152 6.31 -19.47 -7.56
C PRO A 152 7.30 -20.15 -8.51
N GLN A 153 8.55 -20.31 -8.09
CA GLN A 153 9.59 -20.97 -8.87
C GLN A 153 9.05 -22.29 -9.43
N SER A 154 8.92 -22.34 -10.76
CA SER A 154 8.28 -23.44 -11.47
C SER A 154 9.17 -24.68 -11.38
N THR A 155 8.95 -25.51 -10.36
CA THR A 155 9.56 -26.84 -10.31
C THR A 155 8.98 -27.66 -11.47
N LYS A 156 9.72 -27.73 -12.59
CA LYS A 156 9.38 -28.44 -13.82
C LYS A 156 8.94 -29.89 -13.50
N ARG A 157 7.63 -30.15 -13.52
CA ARG A 157 7.06 -31.51 -13.46
C ARG A 157 7.28 -32.20 -14.81
N ARG A 158 8.21 -33.16 -14.88
CA ARG A 158 8.27 -34.11 -16.01
C ARG A 158 7.04 -35.04 -15.96
N ARG A 159 5.97 -34.70 -16.72
CA ARG A 159 4.91 -35.65 -17.08
C ARG A 159 5.50 -36.66 -18.06
N ARG A 160 5.51 -37.95 -17.69
CA ARG A 160 5.66 -39.03 -18.66
C ARG A 160 4.42 -39.02 -19.57
N LEU A 161 4.62 -38.82 -20.87
CA LEU A 161 3.59 -39.06 -21.88
C LEU A 161 3.80 -40.48 -22.42
N SER A 162 2.94 -41.40 -21.98
CA SER A 162 2.76 -42.71 -22.59
C SER A 162 2.07 -42.54 -23.94
N GLN A 163 2.64 -43.02 -25.05
CA GLN A 163 1.83 -43.47 -26.20
C GLN A 163 2.48 -44.63 -26.96
N SER A 164 1.73 -45.74 -26.96
CA SER A 164 1.44 -46.67 -28.06
C SER A 164 2.48 -46.89 -29.16
N THR A 165 2.98 -48.13 -29.21
CA THR A 165 3.57 -48.77 -30.39
C THR A 165 2.49 -49.25 -31.36
N THR A 166 2.58 -48.90 -32.64
CA THR A 166 2.02 -49.70 -33.76
C THR A 166 3.19 -50.30 -34.56
N PRO A 167 3.19 -51.61 -34.88
CA PRO A 167 4.23 -52.20 -35.72
C PRO A 167 3.83 -52.23 -37.21
N LYS A 168 4.86 -52.37 -38.05
CA LYS A 168 4.76 -52.69 -39.48
C LYS A 168 4.32 -54.14 -39.70
#